data_AF-A0A7H8Q5Q1-F1
#
_entry.id   AF-A0A7H8Q5Q1-F1
#
_cell.length_a   1.000
_cell.length_b   1.000
_cell.length_c   1.000
_cell.angle_alpha   90.00
_cell.angle_beta   90.00
_cell.angle_gamma   90.00
#
_symmetry.space_group_name_H-M   'P 1'
#
loop_
_entity.id
_entity.type
_entity.pdbx_description
1 polymer ?
#
loop_
_entity_poly.entity_id
_entity_poly.type
_entity_poly.pdbx_seq_one_letter_code
_entity_poly.pdbx_strand_id
1 'polypeptide(L)'
;MKKSLVSAALLLTMGAVLAACGTSESTENASSTPPETSTKETAGKDVADKETDSNENVAEETTDEENAVEEAPPEEAVGEEASSAAEGTLAESDEQPYELNVLPGYVLTSEEPGKDSLYKESDPSAFMRIETFAPGEIDFSQAETQVKETLKAVNAEAEIAEGQALAGAGIVKSSRFEVPSAEGKVTGVVIEQENQLVRLTIFDSEAANATADLIAMGQTIKRTE
;
A
#
# COMPACT_ATOMS: atom_id res chain seq x y z
N MET A 1 -42.82 -51.81 41.27
CA MET A 1 -41.59 -52.61 41.56
C MET A 1 -40.72 -52.54 40.31
N LYS A 2 -39.51 -51.94 40.37
CA LYS A 2 -38.20 -52.62 40.49
C LYS A 2 -37.89 -53.66 39.38
N LYS A 3 -37.00 -53.27 38.43
CA LYS A 3 -35.93 -54.03 37.69
C LYS A 3 -35.71 -53.36 36.31
N SER A 4 -34.52 -52.94 35.82
CA SER A 4 -33.14 -53.50 35.77
C SER A 4 -32.98 -54.64 34.74
N LEU A 5 -31.96 -54.78 33.87
CA LEU A 5 -30.61 -54.19 33.73
C LEU A 5 -30.30 -53.89 32.23
N VAL A 6 -29.50 -52.88 31.85
CA VAL A 6 -28.03 -52.86 31.61
C VAL A 6 -27.45 -53.95 30.67
N SER A 7 -27.01 -53.53 29.47
CA SER A 7 -25.83 -53.99 28.67
C SER A 7 -25.79 -53.21 27.34
N ALA A 8 -24.70 -53.10 26.56
CA ALA A 8 -23.24 -52.93 26.76
C ALA A 8 -22.56 -53.07 25.37
N ALA A 9 -21.38 -52.45 25.13
CA ALA A 9 -20.54 -52.56 23.90
C ALA A 9 -21.17 -52.01 22.58
N LEU A 10 -20.43 -51.59 21.53
CA LEU A 10 -19.02 -51.15 21.32
C LEU A 10 -18.95 -50.39 19.95
N LEU A 11 -17.76 -49.92 19.51
CA LEU A 11 -17.44 -49.12 18.29
C LEU A 11 -17.60 -47.60 18.50
N LEU A 12 -16.57 -46.74 18.67
CA LEU A 12 -15.11 -46.75 18.42
C LEU A 12 -14.70 -46.28 16.99
N THR A 13 -13.79 -45.31 16.94
CA THR A 13 -13.32 -44.48 15.78
C THR A 13 -14.33 -43.43 15.27
N MET A 14 -13.93 -42.27 14.72
CA MET A 14 -12.58 -41.70 14.54
C MET A 14 -12.58 -40.23 15.00
N GLY A 15 -11.44 -39.71 15.49
CA GLY A 15 -11.33 -38.33 15.97
C GLY A 15 -10.65 -37.39 14.98
N ALA A 16 -10.88 -36.08 15.16
CA ALA A 16 -10.05 -35.01 14.60
C ALA A 16 -9.46 -34.21 15.78
N VAL A 17 -8.14 -34.04 15.82
CA VAL A 17 -7.45 -33.37 16.93
C VAL A 17 -7.36 -31.87 16.63
N LEU A 18 -8.09 -31.06 17.39
CA LEU A 18 -7.89 -29.61 17.41
C LEU A 18 -6.60 -29.32 18.20
N ALA A 19 -5.51 -29.05 17.48
CA ALA A 19 -4.22 -28.67 18.04
C ALA A 19 -4.24 -27.23 18.56
N ALA A 20 -4.90 -27.01 19.70
CA ALA A 20 -4.91 -25.72 20.40
C ALA A 20 -3.54 -25.44 21.05
N CYS A 21 -2.60 -24.89 20.27
CA CYS A 21 -1.32 -24.43 20.78
C CYS A 21 -1.47 -23.05 21.46
N GLY A 22 -2.21 -23.01 22.58
CA GLY A 22 -2.16 -21.90 23.52
C GLY A 22 -0.86 -21.97 24.31
N THR A 23 -0.11 -20.88 24.35
CA THR A 23 1.13 -20.80 25.14
C THR A 23 0.86 -21.02 26.64
N SER A 24 1.79 -21.68 27.33
CA SER A 24 1.77 -21.85 28.79
C SER A 24 3.19 -22.06 29.31
N GLU A 25 3.39 -21.65 30.56
CA GLU A 25 4.68 -21.30 31.13
C GLU A 25 5.28 -22.42 32.01
N SER A 26 6.56 -22.26 32.33
CA SER A 26 7.23 -22.70 33.56
C SER A 26 7.74 -24.14 33.72
N THR A 27 9.05 -24.18 34.03
CA THR A 27 9.75 -25.02 35.02
C THR A 27 10.26 -26.45 34.70
N GLU A 28 11.60 -26.53 34.74
CA GLU A 28 12.43 -27.53 35.43
C GLU A 28 12.60 -28.98 34.90
N ASN A 29 13.77 -29.15 34.25
CA ASN A 29 14.87 -30.01 34.72
C ASN A 29 14.81 -31.55 34.52
N ALA A 30 15.56 -32.02 33.51
CA ALA A 30 16.42 -33.21 33.63
C ALA A 30 17.62 -33.17 32.64
N SER A 31 18.84 -33.18 33.19
CA SER A 31 20.14 -33.20 32.48
C SER A 31 20.34 -34.41 31.54
N SER A 32 21.01 -34.23 30.39
CA SER A 32 22.38 -34.76 30.11
C SER A 32 22.90 -34.54 28.68
N THR A 33 24.18 -34.18 28.55
CA THR A 33 24.97 -34.00 27.31
C THR A 33 26.31 -34.76 27.42
N PRO A 34 27.14 -34.85 26.36
CA PRO A 34 26.94 -35.32 24.99
C PRO A 34 27.59 -36.73 24.81
N PRO A 35 27.96 -37.15 23.59
CA PRO A 35 29.39 -37.11 23.25
C PRO A 35 29.71 -36.68 21.80
N GLU A 36 30.98 -36.39 21.53
CA GLU A 36 31.51 -35.97 20.22
C GLU A 36 32.24 -37.07 19.43
N THR A 37 32.67 -36.68 18.22
CA THR A 37 33.89 -37.06 17.48
C THR A 37 33.92 -38.20 16.44
N SER A 38 34.39 -37.80 15.25
CA SER A 38 35.28 -38.49 14.30
C SER A 38 34.74 -39.41 13.18
N THR A 39 35.40 -39.55 12.01
CA THR A 39 36.38 -38.73 11.23
C THR A 39 36.70 -39.45 9.89
N LYS A 40 36.79 -38.73 8.74
CA LYS A 40 37.43 -39.14 7.44
C LYS A 40 36.76 -40.29 6.62
N GLU A 41 36.97 -40.53 5.30
CA GLU A 41 37.60 -39.88 4.10
C GLU A 41 36.94 -40.54 2.81
N THR A 42 37.20 -40.35 1.51
CA THR A 42 38.31 -39.79 0.68
C THR A 42 37.85 -39.45 -0.77
N ALA A 43 38.42 -38.38 -1.36
CA ALA A 43 38.57 -38.12 -2.83
C ALA A 43 37.30 -38.00 -3.72
N GLY A 44 37.34 -37.40 -4.92
CA GLY A 44 38.47 -36.93 -5.73
C GLY A 44 38.28 -35.56 -6.41
N LYS A 45 39.02 -35.30 -7.50
CA LYS A 45 39.37 -33.95 -8.02
C LYS A 45 39.31 -33.87 -9.56
N ASP A 46 39.53 -32.64 -10.06
CA ASP A 46 39.78 -32.15 -11.43
C ASP A 46 38.52 -31.59 -12.11
N VAL A 47 38.43 -30.32 -12.55
CA VAL A 47 39.38 -29.28 -13.03
C VAL A 47 39.86 -29.48 -14.47
N ALA A 48 39.23 -28.75 -15.39
CA ALA A 48 39.83 -28.28 -16.65
C ALA A 48 39.08 -27.02 -17.15
N ASP A 49 39.83 -26.02 -17.59
CA ASP A 49 39.33 -24.83 -18.31
C ASP A 49 40.27 -24.58 -19.50
N LYS A 50 39.71 -24.17 -20.65
CA LYS A 50 40.26 -23.16 -21.58
C LYS A 50 39.44 -22.99 -22.87
N GLU A 51 39.03 -21.74 -23.11
CA GLU A 51 39.24 -20.92 -24.33
C GLU A 51 39.31 -21.54 -25.75
N THR A 52 38.76 -20.84 -26.75
CA THR A 52 39.55 -20.15 -27.81
C THR A 52 38.67 -19.21 -28.67
N ASP A 53 38.94 -17.90 -28.58
CA ASP A 53 39.07 -16.84 -29.62
C ASP A 53 38.37 -16.92 -31.02
N SER A 54 37.84 -15.77 -31.49
CA SER A 54 37.84 -15.33 -32.91
C SER A 54 37.35 -13.87 -33.14
N ASN A 55 38.07 -13.16 -34.02
CA ASN A 55 37.82 -11.81 -34.61
C ASN A 55 36.75 -11.87 -35.77
N GLU A 56 36.24 -10.84 -36.47
CA GLU A 56 36.52 -9.38 -36.73
C GLU A 56 35.30 -8.76 -37.53
N ASN A 57 35.10 -7.49 -37.96
CA ASN A 57 35.73 -6.14 -37.84
C ASN A 57 34.72 -5.02 -38.34
N VAL A 58 35.06 -3.72 -38.16
CA VAL A 58 34.56 -2.49 -38.86
C VAL A 58 33.12 -1.98 -38.53
N ALA A 59 32.87 -0.69 -38.82
CA ALA A 59 31.68 0.13 -38.49
C ALA A 59 31.27 1.09 -39.66
N GLU A 60 30.27 1.96 -39.42
CA GLU A 60 29.81 3.11 -40.27
C GLU A 60 29.07 2.72 -41.59
N GLU A 61 28.12 3.49 -42.20
CA GLU A 61 27.54 4.82 -41.91
C GLU A 61 26.10 5.00 -42.54
N THR A 62 25.40 6.10 -42.19
CA THR A 62 24.35 6.86 -42.95
C THR A 62 22.97 6.28 -43.40
N THR A 63 21.91 6.98 -42.96
CA THR A 63 20.64 7.44 -43.60
C THR A 63 20.08 6.86 -44.93
N ASP A 64 18.75 6.69 -44.98
CA ASP A 64 17.86 7.48 -45.88
C ASP A 64 16.37 7.49 -45.41
N GLU A 65 15.52 8.36 -46.00
CA GLU A 65 14.10 8.58 -45.63
C GLU A 65 13.07 7.78 -46.49
N GLU A 66 11.88 7.43 -45.95
CA GLU A 66 10.58 7.95 -46.46
C GLU A 66 9.32 7.55 -45.65
N ASN A 67 8.34 8.47 -45.66
CA ASN A 67 6.88 8.36 -45.48
C ASN A 67 6.20 7.11 -44.85
N ALA A 68 5.47 7.37 -43.76
CA ALA A 68 4.06 6.98 -43.61
C ALA A 68 3.30 8.03 -42.77
N VAL A 69 2.11 8.46 -43.22
CA VAL A 69 1.27 9.47 -42.54
C VAL A 69 -0.05 8.82 -42.13
N GLU A 70 -0.45 9.00 -40.88
CA GLU A 70 -1.80 8.68 -40.38
C GLU A 70 -2.25 9.79 -39.42
N GLU A 71 -3.48 10.30 -39.60
CA GLU A 71 -3.96 11.51 -38.92
C GLU A 71 -4.69 11.19 -37.61
N ALA A 72 -4.41 11.98 -36.56
CA ALA A 72 -5.20 12.03 -35.33
C ALA A 72 -6.09 13.29 -35.31
N PRO A 73 -7.31 13.23 -34.73
CA PRO A 73 -8.23 14.36 -34.67
C PRO A 73 -7.74 15.49 -33.73
N PRO A 74 -8.24 16.72 -33.88
CA PRO A 74 -7.60 17.92 -33.31
C PRO A 74 -7.83 18.11 -31.81
N GLU A 75 -6.83 18.69 -31.16
CA GLU A 75 -6.94 19.28 -29.81
C GLU A 75 -7.80 20.56 -29.86
N GLU A 76 -8.85 20.66 -29.03
CA GLU A 76 -9.58 21.91 -28.83
C GLU A 76 -8.96 22.71 -27.67
N ALA A 77 -8.14 23.71 -28.02
CA ALA A 77 -7.45 24.55 -27.04
C ALA A 77 -8.34 25.69 -26.49
N VAL A 78 -8.86 25.52 -25.26
CA VAL A 78 -9.44 26.58 -24.41
C VAL A 78 -9.17 26.22 -22.94
N GLY A 79 -8.64 27.08 -22.06
CA GLY A 79 -8.17 28.46 -22.23
C GLY A 79 -7.40 28.94 -20.97
N GLU A 80 -6.62 30.00 -21.10
CA GLU A 80 -5.55 30.39 -20.15
C GLU A 80 -6.03 31.14 -18.90
N GLU A 81 -5.86 30.54 -17.71
CA GLU A 81 -5.88 31.20 -16.38
C GLU A 81 -4.69 30.66 -15.56
N ALA A 82 -3.61 31.45 -15.45
CA ALA A 82 -2.32 30.93 -14.99
C ALA A 82 -2.19 30.83 -13.46
N SER A 83 -2.11 29.60 -12.95
CA SER A 83 -1.49 29.27 -11.66
C SER A 83 -0.41 28.22 -11.90
N SER A 84 0.84 28.51 -11.52
CA SER A 84 1.99 27.67 -11.84
C SER A 84 2.14 26.45 -10.91
N ALA A 85 1.17 25.55 -10.95
CA ALA A 85 1.39 24.14 -10.61
C ALA A 85 2.04 23.42 -11.80
N ALA A 86 2.69 22.28 -11.55
CA ALA A 86 2.92 21.33 -12.64
C ALA A 86 1.57 20.72 -13.02
N GLU A 87 1.22 20.71 -14.31
CA GLU A 87 -0.03 20.08 -14.74
C GLU A 87 0.07 18.56 -14.54
N GLY A 88 -0.91 18.00 -13.83
CA GLY A 88 -0.96 16.58 -13.51
C GLY A 88 -1.71 15.78 -14.57
N THR A 89 -1.34 14.52 -14.74
CA THR A 89 -2.04 13.58 -15.61
C THR A 89 -3.25 13.01 -14.88
N LEU A 90 -4.43 12.99 -15.53
CA LEU A 90 -5.61 12.32 -15.00
C LEU A 90 -5.39 10.80 -14.97
N ALA A 91 -5.64 10.17 -13.82
CA ALA A 91 -5.59 8.72 -13.63
C ALA A 91 -6.86 8.23 -12.91
N GLU A 92 -7.33 7.03 -13.27
CA GLU A 92 -8.44 6.33 -12.62
C GLU A 92 -7.89 5.20 -11.73
N SER A 93 -8.62 4.80 -10.68
CA SER A 93 -8.27 3.64 -9.85
C SER A 93 -8.83 2.35 -10.45
N ASP A 94 -8.02 1.28 -10.46
CA ASP A 94 -8.44 -0.06 -10.90
C ASP A 94 -9.35 -0.77 -9.86
N GLU A 95 -9.34 -0.34 -8.60
CA GLU A 95 -9.98 -1.01 -7.44
C GLU A 95 -11.12 -0.19 -6.82
N GLN A 96 -11.25 1.10 -7.16
CA GLN A 96 -12.23 2.02 -6.60
C GLN A 96 -12.83 2.97 -7.66
N PRO A 97 -14.10 3.39 -7.55
CA PRO A 97 -14.76 4.23 -8.56
C PRO A 97 -14.39 5.71 -8.42
N TYR A 98 -13.14 6.08 -8.69
CA TYR A 98 -12.69 7.47 -8.73
C TYR A 98 -11.51 7.74 -9.69
N GLU A 99 -11.44 8.99 -10.14
CA GLU A 99 -10.33 9.60 -10.87
C GLU A 99 -9.63 10.68 -10.02
N LEU A 100 -8.34 10.94 -10.28
CA LEU A 100 -7.58 12.08 -9.71
C LEU A 100 -6.50 12.58 -10.68
N ASN A 101 -6.04 13.83 -10.51
CA ASN A 101 -4.87 14.34 -11.21
C ASN A 101 -3.60 13.98 -10.43
N VAL A 102 -2.68 13.25 -11.07
CA VAL A 102 -1.39 12.83 -10.52
C VAL A 102 -0.28 13.75 -11.05
N LEU A 103 0.45 14.38 -10.13
CA LEU A 103 1.58 15.26 -10.43
C LEU A 103 2.79 14.45 -10.95
N PRO A 104 3.63 15.02 -11.85
CA PRO A 104 4.86 14.37 -12.29
C PRO A 104 5.77 13.97 -11.13
N GLY A 105 6.31 12.74 -11.16
CA GLY A 105 7.13 12.18 -10.07
C GLY A 105 6.33 11.45 -8.98
N TYR A 106 5.03 11.24 -9.18
CA TYR A 106 4.16 10.42 -8.33
C TYR A 106 3.47 9.32 -9.16
N VAL A 107 3.17 8.18 -8.52
CA VAL A 107 2.53 7.02 -9.16
C VAL A 107 1.39 6.51 -8.27
N LEU A 108 0.24 6.22 -8.88
CA LEU A 108 -0.89 5.55 -8.25
C LEU A 108 -0.79 4.04 -8.48
N THR A 109 -1.02 3.24 -7.43
CA THR A 109 -1.14 1.77 -7.51
C THR A 109 -2.23 1.27 -6.56
N SER A 110 -3.09 0.37 -7.02
CA SER A 110 -4.15 -0.22 -6.19
C SER A 110 -3.65 -1.24 -5.17
N GLU A 111 -4.35 -1.34 -4.05
CA GLU A 111 -4.10 -2.25 -2.91
C GLU A 111 -5.37 -3.06 -2.61
N GLU A 112 -5.43 -4.33 -3.03
CA GLU A 112 -6.56 -5.19 -2.71
C GLU A 112 -6.67 -5.45 -1.18
N PRO A 113 -7.87 -5.33 -0.54
CA PRO A 113 -9.13 -4.85 -1.08
C PRO A 113 -9.42 -3.36 -0.75
N GLY A 114 -9.97 -2.65 -1.73
CA GLY A 114 -10.61 -1.34 -1.60
C GLY A 114 -9.69 -0.23 -1.11
N LYS A 115 -8.49 -0.11 -1.69
CA LYS A 115 -7.49 0.95 -1.44
C LYS A 115 -6.71 1.25 -2.71
N ASP A 116 -6.10 2.43 -2.73
CA ASP A 116 -4.91 2.70 -3.53
C ASP A 116 -3.83 3.36 -2.67
N SER A 117 -2.59 3.29 -3.13
CA SER A 117 -1.47 4.07 -2.63
C SER A 117 -0.90 4.96 -3.75
N LEU A 118 -0.86 6.26 -3.49
CA LEU A 118 -0.21 7.28 -4.33
C LEU A 118 1.13 7.64 -3.69
N TYR A 119 2.25 7.25 -4.30
CA TYR A 119 3.60 7.43 -3.72
C TYR A 119 4.51 8.27 -4.60
N LYS A 120 5.53 8.88 -3.97
CA LYS A 120 6.56 9.67 -4.64
C LYS A 120 7.66 8.77 -5.22
N GLU A 121 7.93 8.84 -6.51
CA GLU A 121 8.90 7.95 -7.17
C GLU A 121 10.32 8.09 -6.60
N SER A 122 10.72 9.31 -6.23
CA SER A 122 12.06 9.58 -5.69
C SER A 122 12.25 9.09 -4.25
N ASP A 123 11.17 8.89 -3.51
CA ASP A 123 11.17 8.36 -2.13
C ASP A 123 9.81 7.71 -1.82
N PRO A 124 9.63 6.41 -2.13
CA PRO A 124 8.37 5.70 -1.89
C PRO A 124 8.00 5.53 -0.41
N SER A 125 8.84 5.96 0.55
CA SER A 125 8.43 6.06 1.95
C SER A 125 7.44 7.21 2.18
N ALA A 126 7.38 8.18 1.26
CA ALA A 126 6.39 9.24 1.23
C ALA A 126 5.21 8.87 0.30
N PHE A 127 4.09 8.49 0.90
CA PHE A 127 2.91 7.99 0.18
C PHE A 127 1.59 8.33 0.88
N MET A 128 0.52 8.31 0.10
CA MET A 128 -0.86 8.52 0.52
C MET A 128 -1.70 7.29 0.21
N ARG A 129 -2.22 6.62 1.24
CA ARG A 129 -3.31 5.65 1.07
C ARG A 129 -4.62 6.39 0.86
N ILE A 130 -5.38 5.98 -0.15
CA ILE A 130 -6.66 6.56 -0.57
C ILE A 130 -7.76 5.50 -0.40
N GLU A 131 -8.84 5.87 0.31
CA GLU A 131 -10.04 5.06 0.48
C GLU A 131 -11.28 5.92 0.21
N THR A 132 -12.18 5.43 -0.63
CA THR A 132 -13.43 6.09 -1.03
C THR A 132 -14.64 5.30 -0.56
N PHE A 133 -15.72 6.01 -0.24
CA PHE A 133 -16.95 5.42 0.30
C PHE A 133 -18.16 6.03 -0.41
N ALA A 134 -19.10 5.18 -0.83
CA ALA A 134 -20.34 5.61 -1.47
C ALA A 134 -21.30 6.26 -0.45
N PRO A 135 -22.26 7.10 -0.91
CA PRO A 135 -23.15 7.83 -0.03
C PRO A 135 -23.95 6.93 0.91
N GLY A 136 -23.68 7.06 2.22
CA GLY A 136 -24.37 6.30 3.28
C GLY A 136 -23.70 4.99 3.69
N GLU A 137 -22.54 4.63 3.14
CA GLU A 137 -21.74 3.49 3.65
C GLU A 137 -21.14 3.80 5.03
N ILE A 138 -20.54 4.98 5.18
CA ILE A 138 -20.16 5.58 6.46
C ILE A 138 -20.53 7.08 6.47
N ASP A 139 -20.70 7.66 7.65
CA ASP A 139 -20.83 9.12 7.81
C ASP A 139 -19.48 9.78 8.14
N PHE A 140 -19.42 11.10 8.02
CA PHE A 140 -18.20 11.87 8.26
C PHE A 140 -17.65 11.71 9.68
N SER A 141 -18.50 11.62 10.70
CA SER A 141 -18.07 11.45 12.10
C SER A 141 -17.48 10.06 12.33
N GLN A 142 -17.97 9.04 11.62
CA GLN A 142 -17.36 7.70 11.59
C GLN A 142 -16.00 7.73 10.89
N ALA A 143 -15.88 8.44 9.76
CA ALA A 143 -14.60 8.60 9.06
C ALA A 143 -13.56 9.36 9.89
N GLU A 144 -13.94 10.46 10.56
CA GLU A 144 -13.08 11.19 11.52
C GLU A 144 -12.60 10.27 12.64
N THR A 145 -13.50 9.43 13.17
CA THR A 145 -13.18 8.48 14.24
C THR A 145 -12.17 7.43 13.76
N GLN A 146 -12.41 6.81 12.61
CA GLN A 146 -11.52 5.80 12.05
C GLN A 146 -10.14 6.39 11.72
N VAL A 147 -10.05 7.60 11.16
CA VAL A 147 -8.76 8.29 10.95
C VAL A 147 -8.04 8.53 12.28
N LYS A 148 -8.75 9.02 13.31
CA LYS A 148 -8.15 9.23 14.64
C LYS A 148 -7.75 7.93 15.34
N GLU A 149 -8.35 6.79 14.99
CA GLU A 149 -7.92 5.46 15.42
C GLU A 149 -6.67 4.98 14.67
N THR A 150 -6.60 5.18 13.34
CA THR A 150 -5.38 4.91 12.54
C THR A 150 -4.18 5.71 13.05
N LEU A 151 -4.34 7.01 13.34
CA LEU A 151 -3.25 7.83 13.89
C LEU A 151 -2.82 7.38 15.30
N LYS A 152 -3.73 6.91 16.15
CA LYS A 152 -3.38 6.29 17.45
C LYS A 152 -2.66 4.95 17.28
N ALA A 153 -2.93 4.20 16.22
CA ALA A 153 -2.19 2.97 15.92
C ALA A 153 -0.75 3.26 15.46
N VAL A 154 -0.50 4.40 14.82
CA VAL A 154 0.86 4.89 14.51
C VAL A 154 1.60 5.34 15.77
N ASN A 155 0.94 6.11 16.64
CA ASN A 155 1.52 6.58 17.89
C ASN A 155 0.45 6.74 18.98
N ALA A 156 0.41 5.79 19.91
CA ALA A 156 -0.62 5.73 20.96
C ALA A 156 -0.36 6.67 22.15
N GLU A 157 0.85 7.23 22.27
CA GLU A 157 1.23 8.12 23.38
C GLU A 157 1.19 9.61 22.99
N ALA A 158 1.19 9.93 21.70
CA ALA A 158 1.10 11.30 21.21
C ALA A 158 -0.34 11.83 21.18
N GLU A 159 -0.49 13.13 21.48
CA GLU A 159 -1.73 13.85 21.19
C GLU A 159 -1.85 14.07 19.68
N ILE A 160 -3.04 13.82 19.12
CA ILE A 160 -3.34 14.15 17.72
C ILE A 160 -3.55 15.65 17.60
N ALA A 161 -2.74 16.31 16.78
CA ALA A 161 -2.95 17.71 16.41
C ALA A 161 -4.07 17.82 15.36
N GLU A 162 -4.96 18.80 15.52
CA GLU A 162 -5.94 19.15 14.48
C GLU A 162 -5.36 20.25 13.58
N GLY A 163 -5.35 20.00 12.27
CA GLY A 163 -4.85 20.92 11.26
C GLY A 163 -5.97 21.70 10.56
N GLN A 164 -5.60 22.59 9.64
CA GLN A 164 -6.59 23.37 8.88
C GLN A 164 -7.42 22.46 7.96
N ALA A 165 -8.75 22.61 8.02
CA ALA A 165 -9.68 22.00 7.09
C ALA A 165 -9.43 22.49 5.65
N LEU A 166 -9.51 21.57 4.70
CA LEU A 166 -9.39 21.83 3.27
C LEU A 166 -10.66 22.50 2.72
N ALA A 167 -10.46 23.44 1.79
CA ALA A 167 -11.51 24.04 0.99
C ALA A 167 -11.18 23.88 -0.50
N GLY A 168 -12.20 23.74 -1.34
CA GLY A 168 -12.07 23.51 -2.78
C GLY A 168 -13.44 23.33 -3.42
N ALA A 169 -13.48 23.26 -4.75
CA ALA A 169 -14.71 22.89 -5.46
C ALA A 169 -15.14 21.47 -5.09
N GLY A 170 -16.44 21.24 -4.91
CA GLY A 170 -17.00 19.93 -4.54
C GLY A 170 -16.79 19.49 -3.08
N ILE A 171 -15.97 20.19 -2.28
CA ILE A 171 -15.77 19.87 -0.86
C ILE A 171 -16.91 20.47 -0.02
N VAL A 172 -17.76 19.61 0.53
CA VAL A 172 -18.87 19.97 1.44
C VAL A 172 -18.35 20.20 2.87
N LYS A 173 -17.47 19.32 3.34
CA LYS A 173 -16.82 19.36 4.66
C LYS A 173 -15.44 18.70 4.55
N SER A 174 -14.50 19.08 5.41
CA SER A 174 -13.26 18.34 5.55
C SER A 174 -12.65 18.51 6.94
N SER A 175 -11.68 17.68 7.27
CA SER A 175 -10.91 17.72 8.52
C SER A 175 -9.53 17.11 8.34
N ARG A 176 -8.54 17.63 9.07
CA ARG A 176 -7.13 17.24 9.00
C ARG A 176 -6.61 16.93 10.39
N PHE A 177 -5.88 15.83 10.53
CA PHE A 177 -5.33 15.35 11.79
C PHE A 177 -3.87 14.90 11.58
N GLU A 178 -2.99 15.21 12.52
CA GLU A 178 -1.54 14.96 12.38
C GLU A 178 -0.96 14.34 13.66
N VAL A 179 -0.05 13.37 13.50
CA VAL A 179 0.67 12.72 14.61
C VAL A 179 2.14 12.47 14.22
N PRO A 180 3.11 12.67 15.12
CA PRO A 180 4.50 12.28 14.87
C PRO A 180 4.67 10.76 14.88
N SER A 181 5.49 10.23 13.97
CA SER A 181 5.90 8.82 13.89
C SER A 181 7.41 8.68 14.11
N ALA A 182 7.92 7.44 14.08
CA ALA A 182 9.36 7.18 14.14
C ALA A 182 10.13 7.61 12.86
N GLU A 183 9.41 7.78 11.74
CA GLU A 183 9.98 8.02 10.40
C GLU A 183 9.65 9.44 9.88
N GLY A 184 8.83 10.19 10.61
CA GLY A 184 8.43 11.56 10.27
C GLY A 184 7.07 11.91 10.87
N LYS A 185 6.08 12.14 10.00
CA LYS A 185 4.70 12.47 10.37
C LYS A 185 3.73 11.55 9.63
N VAL A 186 2.60 11.23 10.28
CA VAL A 186 1.42 10.70 9.60
C VAL A 186 0.29 11.72 9.68
N THR A 187 -0.28 12.04 8.51
CA THR A 187 -1.37 13.01 8.33
C THR A 187 -2.61 12.28 7.84
N GLY A 188 -3.67 12.30 8.64
CA GLY A 188 -4.99 11.80 8.27
C GLY A 188 -5.89 12.92 7.78
N VAL A 189 -6.63 12.69 6.69
CA VAL A 189 -7.59 13.65 6.13
C VAL A 189 -8.92 12.95 5.84
N VAL A 190 -10.03 13.65 6.10
CA VAL A 190 -11.37 13.27 5.66
C VAL A 190 -11.93 14.39 4.79
N ILE A 191 -12.54 14.04 3.66
CA ILE A 191 -13.18 14.97 2.72
C ILE A 191 -14.59 14.44 2.41
N GLU A 192 -15.60 15.26 2.67
CA GLU A 192 -16.99 15.03 2.27
C GLU A 192 -17.25 15.71 0.93
N GLN A 193 -17.74 14.97 -0.05
CA GLN A 193 -18.19 15.46 -1.35
C GLN A 193 -19.69 15.12 -1.50
N GLU A 194 -20.39 15.74 -2.46
CA GLU A 194 -21.84 15.52 -2.63
C GLU A 194 -22.21 14.06 -2.97
N ASN A 195 -21.30 13.31 -3.60
CA ASN A 195 -21.52 11.95 -4.11
C ASN A 195 -20.57 10.88 -3.54
N GLN A 196 -19.66 11.23 -2.62
CA GLN A 196 -18.79 10.28 -1.91
C GLN A 196 -18.12 10.89 -0.68
N LEU A 197 -17.55 10.03 0.17
CA LEU A 197 -16.58 10.44 1.19
C LEU A 197 -15.20 9.87 0.83
N VAL A 198 -14.15 10.67 1.03
CA VAL A 198 -12.75 10.27 0.82
C VAL A 198 -11.99 10.32 2.14
N ARG A 199 -11.26 9.23 2.45
CA ARG A 199 -10.26 9.16 3.51
C ARG A 199 -8.87 9.09 2.89
N LEU A 200 -7.96 9.92 3.39
CA LEU A 200 -6.54 9.91 3.03
C LEU A 200 -5.71 9.63 4.28
N THR A 201 -4.71 8.74 4.17
CA THR A 201 -3.68 8.55 5.21
C THR A 201 -2.30 8.71 4.57
N ILE A 202 -1.64 9.81 4.90
CA ILE A 202 -0.36 10.23 4.32
C ILE A 202 0.77 9.93 5.31
N PHE A 203 1.78 9.22 4.84
CA PHE A 203 3.05 8.99 5.53
C PHE A 203 4.10 9.86 4.82
N ASP A 204 4.87 10.64 5.56
CA ASP A 204 5.85 11.59 4.99
C ASP A 204 7.00 11.87 5.96
N SER A 205 8.19 12.12 5.42
CA SER A 205 9.39 12.48 6.17
C SER A 205 9.77 13.94 5.93
N GLU A 206 10.50 14.57 6.87
CA GLU A 206 10.99 15.95 6.67
C GLU A 206 11.93 16.09 5.46
N ALA A 207 12.54 14.99 5.00
CA ALA A 207 13.40 14.95 3.82
C ALA A 207 12.61 14.80 2.52
N ALA A 208 11.52 14.03 2.53
CA ALA A 208 10.67 13.83 1.35
C ALA A 208 9.72 15.01 1.10
N ASN A 209 9.16 15.59 2.19
CA ASN A 209 8.30 16.77 2.19
C ASN A 209 7.19 16.69 1.11
N ALA A 210 6.52 15.54 1.02
CA ALA A 210 5.50 15.26 0.00
C ALA A 210 4.07 15.63 0.43
N THR A 211 3.82 15.87 1.73
CA THR A 211 2.47 16.06 2.30
C THR A 211 1.65 17.12 1.55
N ALA A 212 2.26 18.24 1.13
CA ALA A 212 1.56 19.30 0.41
C ALA A 212 1.04 18.83 -0.96
N ASP A 213 1.92 18.18 -1.74
CA ASP A 213 1.61 17.65 -3.08
C ASP A 213 0.59 16.51 -3.01
N LEU A 214 0.74 15.60 -2.05
CA LEU A 214 -0.18 14.49 -1.81
C LEU A 214 -1.59 14.98 -1.47
N ILE A 215 -1.71 16.00 -0.61
CA ILE A 215 -3.00 16.67 -0.38
C ILE A 215 -3.52 17.38 -1.63
N ALA A 216 -2.68 18.06 -2.41
CA ALA A 216 -3.11 18.75 -3.63
C ALA A 216 -3.74 17.77 -4.63
N MET A 217 -3.10 16.63 -4.87
CA MET A 217 -3.66 15.55 -5.70
C MET A 217 -4.93 14.95 -5.07
N GLY A 218 -4.92 14.70 -3.75
CA GLY A 218 -6.08 14.19 -3.01
C GLY A 218 -7.31 15.12 -3.04
N GLN A 219 -7.11 16.44 -3.20
CA GLN A 219 -8.20 17.40 -3.41
C GLN A 219 -8.80 17.37 -4.83
N THR A 220 -8.17 16.68 -5.79
CA THR A 220 -8.70 16.53 -7.16
C THR A 220 -9.53 15.26 -7.37
N ILE A 221 -9.59 14.38 -6.36
CA ILE A 221 -10.35 13.12 -6.40
C ILE A 221 -11.82 13.39 -6.73
N LYS A 222 -12.34 12.75 -7.76
CA LYS A 222 -13.75 12.77 -8.20
C LYS A 222 -14.25 11.35 -8.42
N ARG A 223 -15.51 11.08 -8.06
CA ARG A 223 -16.14 9.78 -8.29
C ARG A 223 -16.35 9.50 -9.80
N THR A 224 -16.10 8.28 -10.26
CA THR A 224 -16.54 7.76 -11.56
C THR A 224 -17.84 6.92 -11.42
N GLU A 225 -18.61 6.73 -12.50
CA GLU A 225 -19.97 6.11 -12.46
C GLU A 225 -20.00 4.61 -12.82
#